data_AF-A0A2Z5MXJ9-F1
#
_entry.id   AF-A0A2Z5MXJ9-F1
#
_cell.length_a   1.000
_cell.length_b   1.000
_cell.length_c   1.000
_cell.angle_alpha   90.00
_cell.angle_beta   90.00
_cell.angle_gamma   90.00
#
_symmetry.space_group_name_H-M   'P 1'
#
loop_
_entity.id
_entity.type
_entity.pdbx_description
1 polymer ?
#
loop_
_entity_poly.entity_id
_entity_poly.type
_entity_poly.pdbx_seq_one_letter_code
_entity_poly.pdbx_strand_id
1 'polypeptide(L)'
;MNNTLVNVTAKTEINAANSTIAELKEYQSRNWAIGMNGDTLAPDGFLSFFTERSLPFSYYVRARGVSVGEPTAYPVNIETLTQHIAAIRAAESNLVTATIRDLELYKSRNWAIGLNGTTLQPDNFLPFFGTRSVPFEYYVRSGGVELGSPSAYDNNIRNLKQYLSAL
;
A
#
# COMPACT_ATOMS: atom_id res chain seq x y z
N MET A 1 1.74 15.25 -16.54
CA MET A 1 2.26 15.14 -15.17
C MET A 1 2.48 13.67 -14.91
N ASN A 2 3.72 13.21 -15.04
CA ASN A 2 4.06 11.82 -14.73
C ASN A 2 4.17 11.72 -13.22
N ASN A 3 3.10 11.21 -12.60
CA ASN A 3 3.16 10.79 -11.21
C ASN A 3 4.06 9.55 -11.19
N THR A 4 5.33 9.72 -10.83
CA THR A 4 6.21 8.61 -10.48
C THR A 4 5.68 8.03 -9.19
N LEU A 5 4.58 7.27 -9.30
CA LEU A 5 4.16 6.33 -8.28
C LEU A 5 5.33 5.38 -8.13
N VAL A 6 6.19 5.66 -7.14
CA VAL A 6 7.07 4.63 -6.61
C VAL A 6 6.14 3.45 -6.37
N ASN A 7 6.39 2.33 -7.03
CA ASN A 7 5.52 1.15 -6.99
C ASN A 7 5.68 0.48 -5.61
N VAL A 8 5.28 1.20 -4.57
CA VAL A 8 5.34 0.82 -3.17
C VAL A 8 4.08 0.02 -2.90
N THR A 9 4.26 -1.19 -2.37
CA THR A 9 3.11 -2.02 -2.03
C THR A 9 2.25 -1.32 -0.98
N ALA A 10 0.93 -1.57 -0.99
CA ALA A 10 0.01 -1.03 0.01
C ALA A 10 0.52 -1.23 1.45
N LYS A 11 1.08 -2.42 1.74
CA LYS A 11 1.66 -2.74 3.04
C LYS A 11 2.86 -1.86 3.39
N THR A 12 3.79 -1.67 2.46
CA THR A 12 4.96 -0.81 2.68
C THR A 12 4.56 0.64 2.94
N GLU A 13 3.60 1.16 2.17
CA GLU A 13 3.13 2.53 2.32
C GLU A 13 2.35 2.75 3.62
N ILE A 14 1.47 1.81 3.99
CA ILE A 14 0.76 1.84 5.30
C ILE A 14 1.77 1.81 6.45
N ASN A 15 2.80 0.98 6.37
CA ASN A 15 3.85 0.92 7.39
C ASN A 15 4.61 2.25 7.49
N ALA A 16 5.01 2.83 6.36
CA ALA A 16 5.71 4.10 6.33
C ALA A 16 4.86 5.22 6.97
N ALA A 17 3.58 5.33 6.61
CA ALA A 17 2.66 6.29 7.21
C ALA A 17 2.45 6.06 8.72
N ASN A 18 2.33 4.81 9.17
CA ASN A 18 2.24 4.48 10.60
C ASN A 18 3.51 4.87 11.37
N SER A 19 4.69 4.64 10.80
CA SER A 19 5.97 5.08 11.37
C SER A 19 6.02 6.60 11.49
N THR A 20 5.63 7.34 10.45
CA THR A 20 5.55 8.80 10.48
C THR A 20 4.55 9.31 11.51
N ILE A 21 3.40 8.64 11.69
CA ILE A 21 2.45 8.97 12.77
C ILE A 21 3.09 8.78 14.14
N ALA A 22 3.85 7.69 14.35
CA ALA A 22 4.53 7.44 15.61
C ALA A 22 5.58 8.53 15.93
N GLU A 23 6.37 8.92 14.92
CA GLU A 23 7.34 10.02 15.04
C GLU A 23 6.65 11.36 15.30
N LEU A 24 5.54 11.67 14.62
CA LEU A 24 4.75 12.88 14.90
C LEU A 24 4.25 12.92 16.34
N LYS A 25 3.79 11.79 16.89
CA LYS A 25 3.36 11.68 18.30
C LYS A 25 4.53 11.88 19.27
N GLU A 26 5.72 11.35 18.95
CA GLU A 26 6.91 11.61 19.74
C GLU A 26 7.27 13.10 19.73
N TYR A 27 7.32 13.73 18.56
CA TYR A 27 7.59 15.15 18.42
C TYR A 27 6.56 16.01 19.16
N GLN A 28 5.28 15.64 19.09
CA GLN A 28 4.20 16.29 19.83
C GLN A 28 4.44 16.24 21.35
N SER A 29 4.84 15.07 21.87
CA SER A 29 5.10 14.89 23.30
C SER A 29 6.26 15.75 23.82
N ARG A 30 7.19 16.10 22.93
CA ARG A 30 8.36 16.95 23.22
C ARG A 30 8.16 18.40 22.81
N ASN A 31 7.00 18.73 22.24
CA ASN A 31 6.67 20.04 21.68
C ASN A 31 7.74 20.56 20.70
N TRP A 32 8.28 19.67 19.87
CA TRP A 32 9.31 20.02 18.89
C TRP A 32 8.71 20.73 17.66
N ALA A 33 9.55 21.35 16.83
CA ALA A 33 9.08 21.91 15.56
C ALA A 33 8.91 20.80 14.51
N ILE A 34 7.94 20.97 13.60
CA ILE A 34 7.71 20.13 12.42
C ILE A 34 7.48 20.99 11.18
N GLY A 35 7.92 20.47 10.04
CA GLY A 35 7.86 21.10 8.72
C GLY A 35 9.15 21.78 8.29
N MET A 36 9.90 22.34 9.26
CA MET A 36 11.21 22.93 9.03
C MET A 36 12.13 22.67 10.22
N ASN A 37 13.40 22.39 9.95
CA ASN A 37 14.43 22.28 10.97
C ASN A 37 14.65 23.62 11.68
N GLY A 38 14.68 23.60 13.02
CA GLY A 38 14.83 24.83 13.82
C GLY A 38 16.16 25.56 13.64
N ASP A 39 17.22 24.85 13.24
CA ASP A 39 18.55 25.44 13.09
C ASP A 39 18.84 25.97 11.69
N THR A 40 18.30 25.31 10.66
CA THR A 40 18.63 25.55 9.25
C THR A 40 17.46 26.09 8.43
N LEU A 41 16.23 26.01 8.96
CA LEU A 41 14.98 26.27 8.22
C LEU A 41 14.82 25.42 6.95
N ALA A 42 15.57 24.34 6.82
CA ALA A 42 15.40 23.37 5.73
C ALA A 42 14.15 22.49 5.99
N PRO A 43 13.43 22.04 4.94
CA PRO A 43 12.39 21.02 5.07
C PRO A 43 12.86 19.83 5.88
N ASP A 44 12.02 19.37 6.81
CA ASP A 44 12.31 18.16 7.57
C ASP A 44 11.77 16.90 6.87
N GLY A 45 11.98 15.74 7.52
CA GLY A 45 11.48 14.46 7.02
C GLY A 45 9.95 14.41 6.92
N PHE A 46 9.24 15.09 7.81
CA PHE A 46 7.77 15.13 7.77
C PHE A 46 7.27 15.88 6.54
N LEU A 47 7.76 17.09 6.29
CA LEU A 47 7.34 17.86 5.12
C LEU A 47 7.66 17.13 3.82
N SER A 48 8.85 16.52 3.75
CA SER A 48 9.27 15.75 2.58
C SER A 48 8.33 14.55 2.35
N PHE A 49 8.02 13.79 3.40
CA PHE A 49 7.14 12.63 3.35
C PHE A 49 5.74 12.98 2.81
N PHE A 50 5.15 14.07 3.29
CA PHE A 50 3.83 14.53 2.85
C PHE A 50 3.88 15.08 1.42
N THR A 51 4.91 15.84 1.07
CA THR A 51 5.06 16.45 -0.26
C THR A 51 5.22 15.39 -1.35
N GLU A 52 6.04 14.37 -1.12
CA GLU A 52 6.23 13.25 -2.06
C GLU A 52 4.92 12.50 -2.35
N ARG A 53 3.99 12.52 -1.39
CA ARG A 53 2.66 11.88 -1.49
C ARG A 53 1.56 12.84 -1.89
N SER A 54 1.90 14.11 -2.18
CA SER A 54 0.93 15.17 -2.46
C SER A 54 -0.15 15.31 -1.37
N LEU A 55 0.23 15.11 -0.11
CA LEU A 55 -0.66 15.24 1.05
C LEU A 55 -0.59 16.65 1.64
N PRO A 56 -1.70 17.20 2.16
CA PRO A 56 -1.69 18.48 2.85
C PRO A 56 -0.88 18.38 4.15
N PHE A 57 -0.04 19.39 4.42
CA PHE A 57 0.80 19.44 5.62
C PHE A 57 0.54 20.73 6.40
N SER A 58 0.36 20.59 7.72
CA SER A 58 0.25 21.69 8.67
C SER A 58 1.59 21.92 9.38
N TYR A 59 2.08 23.15 9.35
CA TYR A 59 3.37 23.52 9.91
C TYR A 59 3.27 23.86 11.39
N TYR A 60 4.30 23.52 12.16
CA TYR A 60 4.50 24.04 13.51
C TYR A 60 5.98 24.34 13.71
N VAL A 61 6.36 25.60 13.52
CA VAL A 61 7.77 26.03 13.56
C VAL A 61 7.98 27.01 14.70
N ARG A 62 9.04 26.81 15.47
CA ARG A 62 9.49 27.68 16.55
C ARG A 62 11.01 27.82 16.46
N ALA A 63 11.51 28.88 15.80
CA ALA A 63 12.95 29.05 15.58
C ALA A 63 13.34 30.51 15.28
N ARG A 64 14.42 31.02 15.90
CA ARG A 64 15.09 32.29 15.55
C ARG A 64 14.16 33.48 15.25
N GLY A 65 13.15 33.69 16.11
CA GLY A 65 12.18 34.78 15.95
C GLY A 65 11.05 34.51 14.94
N VAL A 66 11.03 33.34 14.31
CA VAL A 66 9.95 32.85 13.45
C VAL A 66 9.07 31.89 14.24
N SER A 67 7.76 32.20 14.24
CA SER A 67 6.71 31.35 14.80
C SER A 67 5.64 31.16 13.73
N VAL A 68 5.46 29.92 13.27
CA VAL A 68 4.46 29.57 12.26
C VAL A 68 3.59 28.45 12.79
N GLY A 69 2.27 28.60 12.62
CA GLY A 69 1.28 27.60 13.01
C GLY A 69 1.17 27.37 14.51
N GLU A 70 0.35 26.40 14.88
CA GLU A 70 -0.03 26.08 16.25
C GLU A 70 0.21 24.59 16.55
N PRO A 71 0.31 24.17 17.83
CA PRO A 71 0.46 22.76 18.20
C PRO A 71 -0.65 21.83 17.65
N THR A 72 -1.78 22.39 17.21
CA THR A 72 -2.85 21.66 16.50
C THR A 72 -2.39 21.11 15.14
N ALA A 73 -1.23 21.51 14.61
CA ALA A 73 -0.63 20.92 13.42
C ALA A 73 -0.39 19.40 13.56
N TYR A 74 -0.02 18.94 14.75
CA TYR A 74 0.20 17.51 15.04
C TYR A 74 -1.04 16.65 14.77
N PRO A 75 -2.18 16.87 15.45
CA PRO A 75 -3.38 16.08 15.20
C PRO A 75 -3.89 16.23 13.76
N VAL A 76 -3.74 17.39 13.12
CA VAL A 76 -4.11 17.58 11.70
C VAL A 76 -3.29 16.70 10.76
N ASN A 77 -1.96 16.66 10.95
CA ASN A 77 -1.07 15.82 10.14
C ASN A 77 -1.31 14.32 10.41
N ILE A 78 -1.53 13.94 11.67
CA ILE A 78 -1.86 12.55 12.04
C ILE A 78 -3.19 12.11 11.41
N GLU A 79 -4.21 12.96 11.43
CA GLU A 79 -5.50 12.67 10.80
C GLU A 79 -5.36 12.53 9.28
N THR A 80 -4.57 13.40 8.65
CA THR A 80 -4.27 13.32 7.21
C THR A 80 -3.65 11.96 6.84
N LEU A 81 -2.65 11.50 7.60
CA LEU A 81 -2.03 10.18 7.39
C LEU A 81 -2.99 9.03 7.68
N THR A 82 -3.85 9.17 8.69
CA THR A 82 -4.86 8.15 9.03
C THR A 82 -5.87 7.97 7.89
N GLN A 83 -6.33 9.08 7.30
CA GLN A 83 -7.22 9.06 6.13
C GLN A 83 -6.51 8.49 4.89
N HIS A 84 -5.24 8.84 4.67
CA HIS A 84 -4.43 8.28 3.59
C HIS A 84 -4.29 6.75 3.71
N ILE A 85 -3.98 6.25 4.91
CA ILE A 85 -3.95 4.80 5.19
C ILE A 85 -5.29 4.14 4.89
N ALA A 86 -6.41 4.75 5.32
CA ALA A 86 -7.75 4.22 5.06
C ALA A 86 -8.06 4.15 3.56
N ALA A 87 -7.67 5.18 2.78
CA ALA A 87 -7.84 5.19 1.34
C ALA A 87 -7.03 4.08 0.64
N ILE A 88 -5.77 3.86 1.04
CA ILE A 88 -4.93 2.77 0.52
C ILE A 88 -5.58 1.41 0.82
N ARG A 89 -6.00 1.19 2.07
CA ARG A 89 -6.68 -0.06 2.48
C ARG A 89 -7.94 -0.32 1.67
N ALA A 90 -8.75 0.71 1.43
CA ALA A 90 -9.96 0.59 0.63
C ALA A 90 -9.65 0.24 -0.84
N ALA A 91 -8.70 0.95 -1.47
CA ALA A 91 -8.28 0.69 -2.84
C ALA A 91 -7.74 -0.73 -3.01
N GLU A 92 -6.86 -1.16 -2.11
CA GLU A 92 -6.27 -2.50 -2.13
C GLU A 92 -7.32 -3.60 -1.88
N SER A 93 -8.25 -3.37 -0.95
CA SER A 93 -9.36 -4.29 -0.68
C SER A 93 -10.24 -4.49 -1.91
N ASN A 94 -10.51 -3.43 -2.68
CA ASN A 94 -11.28 -3.51 -3.91
C ASN A 94 -10.56 -4.35 -4.98
N LEU A 95 -9.25 -4.13 -5.17
CA LEU A 95 -8.43 -4.87 -6.12
C LEU A 95 -8.35 -6.37 -5.78
N VAL A 96 -8.12 -6.71 -4.51
CA VAL A 96 -8.07 -8.11 -4.08
C VAL A 96 -9.43 -8.77 -4.17
N THR A 97 -10.51 -8.08 -3.79
CA THR A 97 -11.88 -8.61 -3.90
C THR A 97 -12.26 -8.87 -5.36
N ALA A 98 -11.88 -7.99 -6.28
CA ALA A 98 -12.08 -8.20 -7.71
C ALA A 98 -11.32 -9.44 -8.19
N THR A 99 -10.04 -9.58 -7.81
CA THR A 99 -9.21 -10.73 -8.18
C THR A 99 -9.75 -12.05 -7.63
N ILE A 100 -10.31 -12.05 -6.40
CA ILE A 100 -10.99 -13.22 -5.83
C ILE A 100 -12.21 -13.60 -6.70
N ARG A 101 -13.02 -12.63 -7.13
CA ARG A 101 -14.17 -12.90 -8.02
C ARG A 101 -13.73 -13.50 -9.35
N ASP A 102 -12.62 -13.01 -9.91
CA ASP A 102 -12.05 -13.56 -11.14
C ASP A 102 -11.57 -15.01 -10.92
N LEU A 103 -10.90 -15.31 -9.81
CA LEU A 103 -10.51 -16.69 -9.47
C LEU A 103 -11.72 -17.62 -9.31
N GLU A 104 -12.81 -17.16 -8.69
CA GLU A 104 -14.05 -17.94 -8.58
C GLU A 104 -14.71 -18.19 -9.95
N LEU A 105 -14.68 -17.19 -10.84
CA LEU A 105 -15.13 -17.36 -12.22
C LEU A 105 -14.28 -18.40 -12.95
N TYR A 106 -12.96 -18.29 -12.88
CA TYR A 106 -12.04 -19.25 -13.50
C TYR A 106 -12.25 -20.66 -12.94
N LYS A 107 -12.45 -20.79 -11.63
CA LYS A 107 -12.80 -22.05 -10.95
C LYS A 107 -14.07 -22.66 -11.53
N SER A 108 -15.14 -21.86 -11.66
CA SER A 108 -16.43 -22.31 -12.20
C SER A 108 -16.35 -22.80 -13.66
N ARG A 109 -15.37 -22.27 -14.42
CA ARG A 109 -15.12 -22.63 -15.82
C ARG A 109 -14.00 -23.64 -15.99
N ASN A 110 -13.35 -24.04 -14.90
CA ASN A 110 -12.16 -24.88 -14.89
C ASN A 110 -11.08 -24.38 -15.88
N TRP A 111 -10.85 -23.06 -15.91
CA TRP A 111 -9.83 -22.45 -16.77
C TRP A 111 -8.42 -22.67 -16.22
N ALA A 112 -7.40 -22.28 -16.98
CA ALA A 112 -6.03 -22.28 -16.48
C ALA A 112 -5.76 -20.99 -15.69
N ILE A 113 -4.94 -21.07 -14.64
CA ILE A 113 -4.41 -19.93 -13.89
C ILE A 113 -2.88 -20.05 -13.74
N GLY A 114 -2.21 -18.91 -13.77
CA GLY A 114 -0.75 -18.77 -13.75
C GLY A 114 -0.15 -18.76 -15.15
N LEU A 115 -0.65 -19.58 -16.07
CA LEU A 115 -0.28 -19.54 -17.49
C LEU A 115 -1.56 -19.64 -18.34
N ASN A 116 -1.67 -18.81 -19.36
CA ASN A 116 -2.78 -18.87 -20.31
C ASN A 116 -2.76 -20.25 -21.01
N GLY A 117 -3.91 -20.93 -21.05
CA GLY A 117 -4.04 -22.25 -21.64
C GLY A 117 -3.70 -22.33 -23.14
N THR A 118 -3.70 -21.23 -23.88
CA THR A 118 -3.38 -21.26 -25.33
C THR A 118 -1.96 -20.81 -25.63
N THR A 119 -1.47 -19.77 -24.95
CA THR A 119 -0.15 -19.16 -25.24
C THR A 119 0.94 -19.57 -24.26
N LEU A 120 0.59 -20.20 -23.13
CA LEU A 120 1.48 -20.48 -21.99
C LEU A 120 2.21 -19.23 -21.46
N GLN A 121 1.70 -18.04 -21.74
CA GLN A 121 2.21 -16.80 -21.17
C GLN A 121 1.62 -16.57 -19.77
N PRO A 122 2.37 -15.91 -18.85
CA PRO A 122 1.84 -15.42 -17.58
C PRO A 122 0.50 -14.72 -17.77
N ASP A 123 -0.51 -15.14 -17.00
CA ASP A 123 -1.74 -14.37 -16.91
C ASP A 123 -1.60 -13.21 -15.93
N ASN A 124 -2.68 -12.45 -15.76
CA ASN A 124 -2.69 -11.27 -14.89
C ASN A 124 -2.66 -11.61 -13.39
N PHE A 125 -2.86 -12.88 -12.98
CA PHE A 125 -2.78 -13.25 -11.57
C PHE A 125 -1.34 -13.26 -11.08
N LEU A 126 -0.38 -13.74 -11.88
CA LEU A 126 1.03 -13.79 -11.47
C LEU A 126 1.61 -12.43 -11.02
N PRO A 127 1.56 -11.36 -11.82
CA PRO A 127 2.07 -10.07 -11.38
C PRO A 127 1.27 -9.50 -10.20
N PHE A 128 -0.03 -9.80 -10.10
CA PHE A 128 -0.89 -9.36 -9.00
C PHE A 128 -0.43 -9.95 -7.66
N PHE A 129 -0.22 -11.27 -7.61
CA PHE A 129 0.27 -11.98 -6.41
C PHE A 129 1.73 -11.63 -6.12
N GLY A 130 2.57 -11.57 -7.15
CA GLY A 130 4.00 -11.24 -7.03
C GLY A 130 4.23 -9.87 -6.41
N THR A 131 3.52 -8.83 -6.88
CA THR A 131 3.62 -7.47 -6.33
C THR A 131 3.29 -7.42 -4.83
N ARG A 132 2.40 -8.30 -4.36
CA ARG A 132 1.95 -8.37 -2.96
C ARG A 132 2.75 -9.36 -2.12
N SER A 133 3.70 -10.07 -2.74
CA SER A 133 4.40 -11.21 -2.12
C SER A 133 3.43 -12.25 -1.52
N VAL A 134 2.28 -12.44 -2.16
CA VAL A 134 1.28 -13.45 -1.75
C VAL A 134 1.62 -14.77 -2.44
N PRO A 135 1.65 -15.90 -1.72
CA PRO A 135 1.89 -17.19 -2.34
C PRO A 135 0.84 -17.52 -3.41
N PHE A 136 1.31 -17.98 -4.57
CA PHE A 136 0.47 -18.34 -5.71
C PHE A 136 0.72 -19.79 -6.13
N GLU A 137 -0.36 -20.52 -6.37
CA GLU A 137 -0.36 -21.86 -6.94
C GLU A 137 -0.89 -21.85 -8.37
N TYR A 138 -0.18 -22.55 -9.24
CA TYR A 138 -0.55 -22.70 -10.65
C TYR A 138 -1.60 -23.80 -10.83
N TYR A 139 -2.46 -23.64 -11.84
CA TYR A 139 -3.27 -24.73 -12.35
C TYR A 139 -3.40 -24.61 -13.87
N VAL A 140 -2.75 -25.53 -14.59
CA VAL A 140 -2.70 -25.51 -16.06
C VAL A 140 -3.02 -26.90 -16.58
N ARG A 141 -3.90 -26.97 -17.58
CA ARG A 141 -4.25 -28.18 -18.32
C ARG A 141 -4.33 -27.86 -19.81
N SER A 142 -3.19 -27.74 -20.48
CA SER A 142 -3.19 -27.50 -21.93
C SER A 142 -1.90 -27.92 -22.62
N GLY A 143 -2.02 -28.34 -23.88
CA GLY A 143 -0.87 -28.55 -24.78
C GLY A 143 0.13 -29.61 -24.33
N GLY A 144 -0.30 -30.59 -23.53
CA GLY A 144 0.58 -31.62 -22.95
C GLY A 144 1.30 -31.20 -21.66
N VAL A 145 1.01 -30.00 -21.13
CA VAL A 145 1.49 -29.54 -19.83
C VAL A 145 0.35 -29.62 -18.82
N GLU A 146 0.57 -30.42 -17.77
CA GLU A 146 -0.25 -30.46 -16.57
C GLU A 146 0.57 -29.95 -15.40
N LEU A 147 0.09 -28.88 -14.76
CA LEU A 147 0.76 -28.27 -13.62
C LEU A 147 -0.26 -28.00 -12.51
N GLY A 148 0.09 -28.42 -11.29
CA GLY A 148 -0.72 -28.21 -10.10
C GLY A 148 -2.03 -28.99 -10.10
N SER A 149 -3.01 -28.51 -9.33
CA SER A 149 -4.31 -29.15 -9.20
C SER A 149 -5.43 -28.12 -9.02
N PRO A 150 -6.71 -28.50 -9.20
CA PRO A 150 -7.84 -27.58 -8.98
C PRO A 150 -7.89 -26.96 -7.58
N SER A 151 -7.20 -27.53 -6.57
CA SER A 151 -7.10 -26.91 -5.24
C SER A 151 -6.40 -25.54 -5.26
N ALA A 152 -5.63 -25.24 -6.32
CA ALA A 152 -4.92 -23.98 -6.48
C ALA A 152 -5.89 -22.77 -6.37
N TYR A 153 -7.12 -22.89 -6.88
CA TYR A 153 -8.14 -21.85 -6.74
C TYR A 153 -8.43 -21.51 -5.28
N ASP A 154 -8.77 -22.53 -4.49
CA ASP A 154 -9.13 -22.34 -3.08
C ASP A 154 -7.94 -21.89 -2.24
N ASN A 155 -6.74 -22.37 -2.57
CA ASN A 155 -5.50 -21.94 -1.93
C ASN A 155 -5.19 -20.47 -2.22
N ASN A 156 -5.25 -20.06 -3.49
CA ASN A 156 -5.01 -18.68 -3.89
C ASN A 156 -6.04 -17.71 -3.30
N ILE A 157 -7.33 -18.07 -3.30
CA ILE A 157 -8.39 -17.27 -2.68
C ILE A 157 -8.17 -17.14 -1.17
N ARG A 158 -7.78 -18.23 -0.48
CA ARG A 158 -7.46 -18.20 0.95
C ARG A 158 -6.27 -17.28 1.24
N ASN A 159 -5.21 -17.37 0.46
CA ASN A 159 -4.01 -16.53 0.61
C ASN A 159 -4.35 -15.05 0.43
N LEU A 160 -5.19 -14.70 -0.56
CA LEU A 160 -5.68 -13.33 -0.76
C LEU A 160 -6.53 -12.82 0.42
N LYS A 161 -7.41 -13.66 0.98
CA LYS A 161 -8.20 -13.31 2.18
C LYS A 161 -7.30 -13.09 3.40
N GLN A 162 -6.29 -13.93 3.59
CA GLN A 162 -5.31 -13.77 4.66
C GLN A 162 -4.50 -12.48 4.49
N TYR A 163 -4.06 -12.19 3.27
CA TYR A 163 -3.39 -10.93 2.94
C TYR A 163 -4.24 -9.72 3.33
N LEU A 164 -5.52 -9.68 2.97
CA LEU A 164 -6.41 -8.58 3.34
C LEU A 164 -6.61 -8.44 4.86
N SER A 165 -6.69 -9.56 5.58
CA SER A 165 -6.83 -9.52 7.04
C SER A 165 -5.58 -8.99 7.76
N ALA A 166 -4.43 -9.06 7.11
CA ALA A 166 -3.13 -8.63 7.65
C ALA A 166 -2.66 -7.29 7.08
N LEU A 167 -3.42 -6.69 6.16
CA LEU A 167 -3.18 -5.36 5.65
C LEU A 167 -3.39 -4.34 6.77
#